data_AF-A0A8R1I020-F1
#
_entry.id   AF-A0A8R1I020-F1
#
_cell.length_a   1.000
_cell.length_b   1.000
_cell.length_c   1.000
_cell.angle_alpha   90.00
_cell.angle_beta   90.00
_cell.angle_gamma   90.00
#
_symmetry.space_group_name_H-M   'P 1'
#
loop_
_entity.id
_entity.type
_entity.pdbx_description
1 polymer ?
#
loop_
_entity_poly.entity_id
_entity_poly.type
_entity_poly.pdbx_seq_one_letter_code
_entity_poly.pdbx_strand_id
1 'polypeptide(L)'
;VLWNEEHGCWFDYDLEEHAHAICFHDTNFFPMYTGAYHADLDAQRVADYLVSTGATGFPGGVPVSLTNTGEQWDFPNCWPPTTYVLCEGLR
;
A
#
# COMPACT_ATOMS: atom_id res chain seq x y z
N VAL A 1 12.72 -3.38 8.45
CA VAL A 1 13.21 -2.97 7.10
C VAL A 1 12.10 -2.33 6.31
N LEU A 2 10.99 -3.02 6.00
CA LEU A 2 9.94 -2.47 5.13
C LEU A 2 8.92 -1.56 5.85
N TRP A 3 8.72 -1.74 7.15
CA TRP A 3 7.85 -0.86 7.96
C TRP A 3 8.47 0.54 8.10
N ASN A 4 7.66 1.57 7.83
CA ASN A 4 8.01 2.97 8.05
C ASN A 4 7.18 3.55 9.21
N GLU A 5 7.87 4.01 10.25
CA GLU A 5 7.26 4.50 11.48
C GLU A 5 6.58 5.86 11.32
N GLU A 6 7.00 6.69 10.37
CA GLU A 6 6.40 8.00 10.13
C GLU A 6 5.05 7.87 9.42
N HIS A 7 4.99 7.02 8.39
CA HIS A 7 3.82 6.84 7.55
C HIS A 7 2.86 5.74 8.04
N GLY A 8 3.30 4.87 8.96
CA GLY A 8 2.46 3.80 9.50
C GLY A 8 2.09 2.74 8.45
N CYS A 9 2.98 2.47 7.50
CA CYS A 9 2.77 1.48 6.44
C CYS A 9 4.08 0.84 5.97
N TRP A 10 3.99 -0.14 5.07
CA TRP A 10 5.15 -0.81 4.47
C TRP A 10 5.47 -0.27 3.09
N PHE A 11 6.76 -0.08 2.86
CA PHE A 11 7.30 0.42 1.61
C PHE A 11 8.46 -0.46 1.17
N ASP A 12 8.71 -0.46 -0.13
CA ASP A 12 9.95 -1.01 -0.65
C ASP A 12 11.15 -0.24 -0.05
N TYR A 13 12.25 -0.95 0.11
CA TYR A 13 13.48 -0.38 0.63
C TYR A 13 14.49 -0.25 -0.51
N ASP A 14 14.88 0.99 -0.78
CA ASP A 14 15.92 1.32 -1.75
C ASP A 14 17.30 1.00 -1.15
N LEU A 15 18.04 0.13 -1.83
CA LEU A 15 19.36 -0.30 -1.38
C LEU A 15 20.48 0.69 -1.73
N GLU A 16 20.27 1.55 -2.74
CA GLU A 16 21.22 2.58 -3.15
C GLU A 16 21.10 3.81 -2.26
N GLU A 17 19.86 4.28 -2.05
CA GLU A 17 19.58 5.44 -1.19
C GLU A 17 19.53 5.08 0.30
N HIS A 18 19.54 3.78 0.63
CA HIS A 18 19.40 3.27 1.99
C HIS A 18 18.18 3.87 2.73
N ALA A 19 17.05 3.96 2.03
CA ALA A 19 15.84 4.60 2.51
C ALA A 19 14.59 3.88 2.01
N HIS A 20 13.45 4.15 2.64
CA HIS A 20 12.16 3.70 2.12
C HIS A 20 11.79 4.47 0.85
N ALA A 21 11.34 3.76 -0.18
CA ALA A 21 10.69 4.37 -1.34
C ALA A 21 9.27 4.80 -0.95
N ILE A 22 9.12 6.04 -0.45
CA ILE A 22 7.83 6.56 0.02
C ILE A 22 6.92 6.90 -1.17
N CYS A 23 6.26 5.86 -1.68
CA CYS A 23 5.26 5.95 -2.74
C CYS A 23 4.09 5.02 -2.42
N PHE A 24 2.88 5.49 -2.69
CA PHE A 24 1.69 4.65 -2.57
C PHE A 24 1.67 3.59 -3.66
N HIS A 25 1.56 2.34 -3.23
CA HIS A 25 1.17 1.22 -4.06
C HIS A 25 0.12 0.37 -3.35
N ASP A 26 -0.83 -0.22 -4.08
CA ASP A 26 -1.79 -1.16 -3.51
C ASP A 26 -1.12 -2.39 -2.85
N THR A 27 0.14 -2.65 -3.20
CA THR A 27 0.97 -3.69 -2.58
C THR A 27 1.45 -3.35 -1.17
N ASN A 28 1.38 -2.08 -0.73
CA ASN A 28 1.77 -1.66 0.63
C ASN A 28 1.03 -2.49 1.72
N PHE A 29 -0.14 -3.04 1.38
CA PHE A 29 -1.03 -3.76 2.31
C PHE A 29 -0.87 -5.28 2.29
N PHE A 30 0.04 -5.84 1.48
CA PHE A 30 0.30 -7.29 1.43
C PHE A 30 0.68 -7.90 2.78
N PRO A 31 1.45 -7.22 3.65
CA PRO A 31 1.73 -7.73 4.99
C PRO A 31 0.47 -8.02 5.80
N MET A 32 -0.59 -7.21 5.64
CA MET A 32 -1.89 -7.45 6.30
C MET A 32 -2.52 -8.77 5.87
N TYR A 33 -2.55 -9.04 4.56
CA TYR A 33 -3.10 -10.28 4.00
C TYR A 33 -2.30 -11.53 4.41
N THR A 34 -0.96 -11.42 4.42
CA THR A 34 -0.07 -12.54 4.70
C THR A 34 0.13 -12.82 6.19
N GLY A 35 -0.30 -11.90 7.06
CA GLY A 35 0.03 -11.94 8.49
C GLY A 35 1.51 -11.64 8.78
N ALA A 36 2.24 -11.06 7.82
CA ALA A 36 3.67 -10.75 7.94
C ALA A 36 3.93 -9.42 8.64
N TYR A 37 3.29 -9.22 9.80
CA TYR A 37 3.42 -8.02 10.64
C TYR A 37 3.70 -8.37 12.10
N HIS A 38 4.15 -7.37 12.87
CA HIS A 38 4.42 -7.56 14.29
C HIS A 38 3.12 -7.66 15.10
N ALA A 39 3.11 -8.47 16.16
CA ALA A 39 1.91 -8.74 16.96
C ALA A 39 1.34 -7.49 17.66
N ASP A 40 2.15 -6.45 17.82
CA ASP A 40 1.82 -5.15 18.41
C ASP A 40 1.48 -4.07 17.37
N LEU A 41 1.33 -4.45 16.09
CA LEU A 41 0.92 -3.53 15.04
C LEU A 41 -0.44 -2.89 15.38
N ASP A 42 -0.48 -1.56 15.36
CA ASP A 42 -1.72 -0.81 15.32
C ASP A 42 -2.27 -0.78 13.89
N ALA A 43 -3.20 -1.70 13.58
CA ALA A 43 -3.82 -1.81 12.26
C ALA A 43 -4.57 -0.53 11.84
N GLN A 44 -5.00 0.32 12.78
CA GLN A 44 -5.65 1.59 12.46
C GLN A 44 -4.71 2.51 11.69
N ARG A 45 -3.40 2.51 12.01
CA ARG A 45 -2.41 3.34 11.31
C ARG A 45 -2.30 2.99 9.82
N VAL A 46 -2.43 1.70 9.51
CA VAL A 46 -2.41 1.20 8.13
C VAL A 46 -3.66 1.67 7.37
N ALA A 47 -4.83 1.59 8.00
CA ALA A 47 -6.08 2.07 7.43
C ALA A 47 -6.07 3.60 7.24
N ASP A 48 -5.56 4.35 8.23
CA ASP A 48 -5.43 5.80 8.18
C ASP A 48 -4.50 6.23 7.04
N TYR A 49 -3.38 5.53 6.84
CA TYR A 49 -2.50 5.73 5.69
C TYR A 49 -3.26 5.57 4.37
N LEU A 50 -3.97 4.45 4.17
CA LEU A 50 -4.76 4.20 2.96
C LEU A 50 -5.79 5.30 2.68
N VAL A 51 -6.48 5.78 3.71
CA VAL A 51 -7.46 6.86 3.56
C VAL A 51 -6.77 8.18 3.24
N SER A 52 -5.67 8.50 3.91
CA SER A 52 -4.93 9.75 3.73
C SER A 52 -4.30 9.90 2.35
N THR A 53 -3.99 8.80 1.66
CA THR A 53 -3.46 8.85 0.28
C THR A 53 -4.53 9.28 -0.74
N GLY A 54 -5.81 9.22 -0.37
CA GLY A 54 -6.93 9.47 -1.27
C GLY A 54 -7.26 8.30 -2.21
N ALA A 55 -6.55 7.16 -2.10
CA ALA A 55 -6.71 6.02 -2.99
C ALA A 55 -8.08 5.33 -2.89
N THR A 56 -8.82 5.55 -1.81
CA THR A 56 -10.19 5.04 -1.61
C THR A 56 -11.27 5.91 -2.27
N GLY A 57 -10.92 7.08 -2.79
CA GLY A 57 -11.85 8.02 -3.42
C GLY A 57 -12.20 7.71 -4.87
N PHE A 58 -11.55 6.71 -5.49
CA PHE A 58 -11.76 6.39 -6.90
C PHE A 58 -12.94 5.42 -7.09
N PRO A 59 -13.90 5.71 -7.98
CA PRO A 59 -15.10 4.88 -8.16
C PRO A 59 -14.80 3.50 -8.75
N GLY A 60 -13.65 3.33 -9.42
CA GLY A 60 -13.21 2.06 -9.99
C GLY A 60 -12.54 1.11 -9.00
N GLY A 61 -12.36 1.53 -7.74
CA GLY A 61 -11.56 0.83 -6.75
C GLY A 61 -10.19 1.48 -6.55
N VAL A 62 -9.40 0.87 -5.66
CA VAL A 62 -8.06 1.36 -5.33
C VAL A 62 -7.11 1.13 -6.52
N PRO A 63 -6.47 2.19 -7.06
CA PRO A 63 -5.53 2.05 -8.16
C PRO A 63 -4.22 1.43 -7.69
N VAL A 64 -3.43 0.88 -8.64
CA VAL A 64 -2.12 0.27 -8.34
C VAL A 64 -1.17 1.26 -7.69
N SER A 65 -1.14 2.49 -8.22
CA SER A 65 -0.34 3.60 -7.71
C SER A 65 -1.14 4.91 -7.85
N LEU A 66 -0.56 6.02 -7.38
CA LEU A 66 -1.09 7.38 -7.62
C LEU A 66 -0.30 8.14 -8.69
N THR A 67 0.63 7.47 -9.37
CA THR A 67 1.49 8.07 -10.40
C THR A 67 1.02 7.63 -11.78
N ASN A 68 0.83 8.58 -12.69
CA ASN A 68 0.44 8.28 -14.07
C ASN A 68 1.68 8.27 -14.99
N THR A 69 2.27 7.10 -15.16
CA THR A 69 3.42 6.88 -16.06
C THR A 69 3.01 6.48 -17.47
N GLY A 70 1.78 5.97 -17.63
CA GLY A 70 1.30 5.29 -18.83
C GLY A 70 1.53 3.78 -18.84
N GLU A 71 2.23 3.23 -17.83
CA GLU A 71 2.43 1.79 -17.66
C GLU A 71 1.19 1.10 -17.05
N GLN A 72 1.13 -0.23 -17.18
CA GLN A 72 -0.04 -1.00 -16.75
C GLN A 72 -0.19 -1.10 -15.23
N TRP A 73 0.91 -1.04 -14.49
CA TRP A 73 0.97 -1.15 -13.02
C TRP A 73 1.08 0.22 -12.37
N ASP A 74 0.33 1.18 -12.90
CA ASP A 74 0.32 2.56 -12.44
C ASP A 74 -1.10 3.16 -12.62
N PHE A 75 -1.31 4.36 -12.08
CA PHE A 75 -2.57 5.09 -12.24
C PHE A 75 -2.92 5.28 -13.73
N PRO A 76 -4.17 5.05 -14.17
CA PRO A 76 -5.39 4.83 -13.36
C PRO A 76 -5.81 3.37 -13.20
N ASN A 77 -4.94 2.41 -13.49
CA ASN A 77 -5.33 1.01 -13.49
C ASN A 77 -5.47 0.46 -12.07
N CYS A 78 -6.38 -0.52 -11.91
CA CYS A 78 -6.52 -1.36 -10.72
C CYS A 78 -6.64 -2.82 -11.18
N TRP A 79 -6.15 -3.77 -10.38
CA TRP A 79 -6.13 -5.19 -10.77
C TRP A 79 -6.90 -6.06 -9.77
N PRO A 80 -7.76 -6.99 -10.24
CA PRO A 80 -8.52 -7.87 -9.35
C PRO A 80 -7.67 -8.63 -8.29
N PRO A 81 -6.47 -9.16 -8.61
CA PRO A 81 -5.64 -9.86 -7.63
C PRO A 81 -5.21 -8.97 -6.45
N THR A 82 -4.73 -7.75 -6.71
CA THR A 82 -4.25 -6.86 -5.66
C THR A 82 -5.41 -6.24 -4.88
N THR A 83 -6.54 -5.96 -5.54
CA THR A 83 -7.79 -5.58 -4.86
C THR A 83 -8.27 -6.67 -3.89
N TYR A 84 -8.23 -7.94 -4.30
CA TYR A 84 -8.60 -9.05 -3.40
C TYR A 84 -7.68 -9.12 -2.18
N VAL A 85 -6.36 -9.01 -2.39
CA VAL A 85 -5.37 -9.00 -1.29
C VAL A 85 -5.63 -7.85 -0.32
N LEU A 86 -5.93 -6.66 -0.84
CA LEU A 86 -6.27 -5.50 -0.01
C LEU A 86 -7.55 -5.75 0.82
N CYS A 87 -8.61 -6.24 0.20
CA CYS A 87 -9.88 -6.50 0.88
C CYS A 87 -9.74 -7.56 1.98
N GLU A 88 -9.03 -8.66 1.70
CA GLU A 88 -8.82 -9.73 2.69
C GLU A 88 -7.84 -9.32 3.80
N GLY A 89 -6.83 -8.52 3.48
CA GLY A 89 -5.88 -8.01 4.48
C GLY A 89 -6.51 -7.02 5.47
N LEU A 90 -7.52 -6.25 5.04
CA LEU A 90 -8.19 -5.25 5.88
C LEU A 90 -9.42 -5.78 6.63
N ARG A 91 -9.72 -7.08 6.52
CA ARG A 91 -10.89 -7.72 7.13
C ARG A 91 -10.71 -8.01 8.62
#